data_AF-A0A1J3DMU6-F1
#
_entry.id   AF-A0A1J3DMU6-F1
#
_cell.length_a   1.000
_cell.length_b   1.000
_cell.length_c   1.000
_cell.angle_alpha   90.00
_cell.angle_beta   90.00
_cell.angle_gamma   90.00
#
_symmetry.space_group_name_H-M   'P 1'
#
loop_
_entity.id
_entity.type
_entity.pdbx_description
1 polymer ?
#
loop_
_entity_poly.entity_id
_entity_poly.type
_entity_poly.pdbx_seq_one_letter_code
_entity_poly.pdbx_strand_id
1 'polypeptide(L)'
;LPPFSAENQKLQGGQFDHADRLFNSIRETWLSASGKGNTSDVKELIPEFFYMPEFLENRFSLDLGEKQSGAKVGDVFLPPWARGSVREFIRKHREALESDYVSENLHHWIDLIFGYKQRGKAAEKSVN
;
A
#
# COMPACT_ATOMS: atom_id res chain seq x y z
N LEU A 1 11.24 -6.60 3.27
CA LEU A 1 12.53 -6.15 2.71
C LEU A 1 13.41 -5.59 3.83
N PRO A 2 14.66 -6.04 4.02
CA PRO A 2 15.60 -5.42 4.95
C PRO A 2 15.95 -3.97 4.53
N PRO A 3 16.24 -3.06 5.48
CA PRO A 3 16.26 -3.27 6.92
C PRO A 3 14.86 -3.29 7.56
N PHE A 4 13.82 -2.88 6.83
CA PHE A 4 12.46 -2.69 7.37
C PHE A 4 11.85 -3.93 8.00
N SER A 5 12.13 -5.13 7.47
CA SER A 5 11.65 -6.38 8.08
C SER A 5 12.24 -6.63 9.47
N ALA A 6 13.53 -6.34 9.66
CA ALA A 6 14.18 -6.50 10.97
C ALA A 6 13.69 -5.44 11.96
N GLU A 7 13.55 -4.20 11.52
CA GLU A 7 13.00 -3.13 12.36
C GLU A 7 11.54 -3.39 12.74
N ASN A 8 10.72 -3.92 11.81
CA ASN A 8 9.35 -4.31 12.09
C ASN A 8 9.27 -5.40 13.17
N GLN A 9 10.10 -6.46 13.09
CA GLN A 9 10.15 -7.48 14.13
C GLN A 9 10.56 -6.92 15.49
N LYS A 10 11.57 -6.03 15.53
CA LYS A 10 11.98 -5.38 16.79
C LYS A 10 10.85 -4.58 17.41
N LEU A 11 10.11 -3.81 16.61
CA LEU A 11 8.96 -3.03 17.07
C LEU A 11 7.81 -3.92 17.58
N GLN A 12 7.71 -5.15 17.09
CA GLN A 12 6.68 -6.13 17.45
C GLN A 12 7.18 -7.18 18.47
N GLY A 13 8.24 -6.89 19.23
CA GLY A 13 8.70 -7.77 20.31
C GLY A 13 9.48 -9.01 19.85
N GLY A 14 10.05 -8.98 18.65
CA GLY A 14 10.92 -10.02 18.09
C GLY A 14 10.26 -10.96 17.08
N GLN A 15 8.97 -10.76 16.76
CA GLN A 15 8.22 -11.54 15.77
C GLN A 15 7.45 -10.62 14.82
N PHE A 16 6.92 -11.14 13.72
CA PHE A 16 6.01 -10.37 12.88
C PHE A 16 4.62 -10.29 13.53
N ASP A 17 3.82 -9.30 13.09
CA ASP A 17 2.44 -9.16 13.54
C ASP A 17 1.56 -10.37 13.10
N HIS A 18 0.36 -10.46 13.66
CA HIS A 18 -0.63 -11.49 13.31
C HIS A 18 -0.86 -11.54 11.79
N ALA A 19 -0.80 -12.73 11.20
CA ALA A 19 -0.84 -12.95 9.75
C ALA A 19 -2.01 -12.26 9.03
N ASP A 20 -3.22 -12.31 9.61
CA ASP A 20 -4.41 -11.61 9.08
C ASP A 20 -4.30 -10.07 9.02
N ARG A 21 -3.39 -9.46 9.79
CA ARG A 21 -3.13 -8.02 9.78
C ARG A 21 -1.99 -7.60 8.86
N LEU A 22 -1.20 -8.55 8.39
CA LEU A 22 -0.06 -8.26 7.53
C LEU A 22 -0.51 -7.82 6.13
N PHE A 23 0.24 -6.91 5.54
CA PHE A 23 0.07 -6.55 4.13
C PHE A 23 0.40 -7.75 3.24
N ASN A 24 -0.63 -8.32 2.61
CA ASN A 24 -0.51 -9.53 1.79
C ASN A 24 -1.31 -9.49 0.49
N SER A 25 -2.16 -8.48 0.26
CA SER A 25 -3.03 -8.44 -0.93
C SER A 25 -3.33 -7.00 -1.35
N ILE A 26 -2.99 -6.64 -2.59
CA ILE A 26 -3.27 -5.31 -3.16
C ILE A 26 -4.78 -5.02 -3.11
N ARG A 27 -5.60 -6.02 -3.44
CA ARG A 27 -7.06 -5.88 -3.49
C ARG A 27 -7.63 -5.63 -2.10
N GLU A 28 -7.25 -6.44 -1.11
CA GLU A 28 -7.79 -6.32 0.24
C GLU A 28 -7.37 -4.99 0.88
N THR A 29 -6.11 -4.59 0.70
CA THR A 29 -5.61 -3.30 1.18
C THR A 29 -6.34 -2.12 0.54
N TRP A 30 -6.58 -2.15 -0.77
CA TRP A 30 -7.38 -1.13 -1.46
C TRP A 30 -8.82 -1.07 -0.93
N LEU A 31 -9.48 -2.22 -0.73
CA LEU A 31 -10.85 -2.25 -0.20
C LEU A 31 -10.93 -1.65 1.21
N SER A 32 -9.97 -1.98 2.07
CA SER A 32 -9.85 -1.40 3.41
C SER A 32 -9.70 0.13 3.33
N ALA A 33 -8.71 0.62 2.58
CA ALA A 33 -8.41 2.05 2.48
C ALA A 33 -9.48 2.89 1.75
N SER A 34 -10.26 2.28 0.86
CA SER A 34 -11.34 2.96 0.11
C SER A 34 -12.66 3.04 0.88
N GLY A 35 -12.65 2.78 2.20
CA GLY A 35 -13.83 2.85 3.07
C GLY A 35 -14.80 1.68 2.89
N LYS A 36 -14.46 0.66 2.08
CA LYS A 36 -15.29 -0.53 1.89
C LYS A 36 -14.99 -1.55 3.00
N GLY A 37 -15.68 -1.39 4.12
CA GLY A 37 -15.63 -2.31 5.26
C GLY A 37 -14.75 -1.84 6.43
N ASN A 38 -13.97 -0.76 6.26
CA ASN A 38 -13.22 -0.14 7.34
C ASN A 38 -13.17 1.39 7.15
N THR A 39 -13.81 2.14 8.05
CA THR A 39 -13.81 3.62 8.01
C THR A 39 -12.61 4.25 8.72
N SER A 40 -11.77 3.44 9.37
CA SER A 40 -10.59 3.91 10.10
C SER A 40 -9.29 3.79 9.29
N ASP A 41 -9.34 3.12 8.13
CA ASP A 41 -8.19 2.97 7.25
C ASP A 41 -8.23 4.04 6.16
N VAL A 42 -7.42 5.08 6.33
CA VAL A 42 -7.30 6.22 5.41
C VAL A 42 -5.88 6.34 4.84
N LYS A 43 -5.19 5.20 4.70
CA LYS A 43 -3.79 5.18 4.25
C LYS A 43 -3.68 5.54 2.77
N GLU A 44 -2.62 6.28 2.43
CA GLU A 44 -2.19 6.52 1.06
C GLU A 44 -0.97 5.68 0.67
N LEU A 45 -0.62 5.69 -0.62
CA LEU A 45 0.49 4.91 -1.16
C LEU A 45 1.85 5.55 -0.82
N ILE A 46 2.84 4.68 -0.64
CA ILE A 46 4.26 5.05 -0.53
C ILE A 46 4.94 5.07 -1.92
N PRO A 47 6.06 5.79 -2.10
CA PRO A 47 6.76 5.87 -3.39
C PRO A 47 7.13 4.51 -4.02
N GLU A 48 7.42 3.50 -3.20
CA GLU A 48 7.86 2.17 -3.64
C GLU A 48 6.86 1.51 -4.61
N PHE A 49 5.56 1.83 -4.50
CA PHE A 49 4.52 1.38 -5.43
C PHE A 49 4.73 1.81 -6.89
N PHE A 50 5.65 2.74 -7.15
CA PHE A 50 5.90 3.31 -8.48
C PHE A 50 7.29 3.00 -9.04
N TYR A 51 8.18 2.35 -8.27
CA TYR A 51 9.53 2.06 -8.76
C TYR A 51 10.20 0.79 -8.18
N MET A 52 9.71 0.22 -7.08
CA MET A 52 10.39 -0.88 -6.38
C MET A 52 9.51 -2.14 -6.37
N PRO A 53 9.68 -3.10 -7.30
CA PRO A 53 8.90 -4.35 -7.27
C PRO A 53 9.18 -5.25 -6.07
N GLU A 54 10.39 -5.16 -5.49
CA GLU A 54 10.89 -6.09 -4.49
C GLU A 54 10.12 -6.06 -3.15
N PHE A 55 9.43 -4.97 -2.80
CA PHE A 55 8.67 -4.93 -1.55
C PHE A 55 7.40 -5.80 -1.58
N LEU A 56 6.99 -6.25 -2.77
CA LEU A 56 5.83 -7.12 -2.99
C LEU A 56 6.20 -8.62 -2.93
N GLU A 57 7.49 -8.94 -2.83
CA GLU A 57 8.00 -10.32 -2.85
C GLU A 57 8.64 -10.68 -1.49
N ASN A 58 8.35 -11.87 -0.98
CA ASN A 58 9.02 -12.44 0.18
C ASN A 58 10.35 -13.11 -0.22
N ARG A 59 11.27 -12.33 -0.79
CA ARG A 59 12.56 -12.81 -1.33
C ARG A 59 13.49 -13.46 -0.30
N PHE A 60 13.22 -13.25 0.99
CA PHE A 60 14.02 -13.78 2.09
C PHE A 60 13.37 -14.96 2.79
N SER A 61 12.27 -15.48 2.24
CA SER A 61 11.51 -16.60 2.81
C SER A 61 11.19 -16.39 4.29
N LEU A 62 10.80 -15.16 4.64
CA LEU A 62 10.41 -14.79 5.99
C LEU A 62 9.20 -15.62 6.42
N ASP A 63 9.18 -16.08 7.66
CA ASP A 63 7.99 -16.67 8.26
C ASP A 63 7.00 -15.57 8.63
N LEU A 64 6.02 -15.35 7.77
CA LEU A 64 4.96 -14.34 7.95
C LEU A 64 3.69 -14.95 8.59
N GLY A 65 3.77 -16.20 9.03
CA GLY A 65 2.68 -16.91 9.69
C GLY A 65 1.56 -17.38 8.75
N GLU A 66 0.47 -17.81 9.37
CA GLU A 66 -0.70 -18.40 8.73
C GLU A 66 -1.96 -17.64 9.16
N LYS A 67 -2.79 -17.25 8.20
CA LYS A 67 -4.09 -16.61 8.45
C LYS A 67 -5.04 -17.58 9.14
N GLN A 68 -6.08 -17.05 9.79
CA GLN A 68 -7.15 -17.87 10.37
C GLN A 68 -7.85 -18.79 9.36
N SER A 69 -7.80 -18.46 8.07
CA SER A 69 -8.30 -19.31 6.98
C SER A 69 -7.42 -20.54 6.68
N GLY A 70 -6.26 -20.67 7.33
CA GLY A 70 -5.25 -21.69 7.03
C GLY A 70 -4.30 -21.31 5.88
N ALA A 71 -4.46 -20.12 5.30
CA ALA A 71 -3.60 -19.65 4.22
C ALA A 71 -2.28 -19.09 4.76
N LYS A 72 -1.14 -19.62 4.30
CA LYS A 72 0.18 -19.07 4.62
C LYS A 72 0.39 -17.72 3.94
N VAL A 73 1.03 -16.79 4.66
CA VAL A 73 1.40 -15.48 4.11
C VAL A 73 2.78 -15.58 3.46
N GLY A 74 2.91 -15.01 2.27
CA GLY A 74 4.13 -15.04 1.45
C GLY A 74 4.23 -13.81 0.56
N ASP A 75 4.41 -14.02 -0.74
CA ASP A 75 4.35 -12.93 -1.72
C ASP A 75 2.99 -12.24 -1.70
N VAL A 76 2.97 -10.95 -2.03
CA VAL A 76 1.74 -10.15 -2.06
C VAL A 76 0.86 -10.59 -3.24
N PHE A 77 -0.41 -10.85 -2.97
CA PHE A 77 -1.40 -11.15 -4.00
C PHE A 77 -1.62 -9.94 -4.92
N LEU A 78 -1.26 -10.11 -6.19
CA LEU A 78 -1.37 -9.09 -7.22
C LEU A 78 -2.74 -9.15 -7.94
N PRO A 79 -3.16 -8.03 -8.55
CA PRO A 79 -4.32 -8.04 -9.44
C PRO A 79 -4.14 -8.97 -10.66
N PRO A 80 -5.22 -9.56 -11.21
CA PRO A 80 -5.13 -10.50 -12.34
C PRO A 80 -4.45 -9.93 -13.59
N TRP A 81 -4.59 -8.63 -13.83
CA TRP A 81 -3.97 -7.96 -14.99
C TRP A 81 -2.44 -7.93 -14.91
N ALA A 82 -1.84 -8.06 -13.72
CA ALA A 82 -0.39 -8.13 -13.54
C ALA A 82 0.17 -9.53 -13.87
N ARG A 83 -0.69 -10.54 -14.05
CA ARG A 83 -0.31 -11.92 -14.44
C ARG A 83 0.81 -12.52 -13.58
N GLY A 84 0.80 -12.21 -12.28
CA GLY A 84 1.83 -12.67 -11.34
C GLY A 84 3.17 -11.95 -11.42
N SER A 85 3.32 -10.91 -12.25
CA SER A 85 4.56 -10.14 -12.35
C SER A 85 4.50 -8.86 -11.51
N VAL A 86 5.29 -8.81 -10.43
CA VAL A 86 5.48 -7.59 -9.64
C VAL A 86 6.06 -6.44 -10.47
N ARG A 87 6.90 -6.76 -11.46
CA ARG A 87 7.48 -5.76 -12.37
C ARG A 87 6.42 -5.15 -13.27
N GLU A 88 5.49 -5.96 -13.79
CA GLU A 88 4.38 -5.43 -14.59
C GLU A 88 3.43 -4.59 -13.74
N PHE A 89 3.17 -5.00 -12.49
CA PHE A 89 2.39 -4.21 -11.54
C PHE A 89 2.99 -2.81 -11.33
N ILE A 90 4.28 -2.73 -10.98
CA ILE A 90 4.99 -1.46 -10.79
C ILE A 90 5.05 -0.64 -12.08
N ARG A 91 5.32 -1.29 -13.23
CA ARG A 91 5.36 -0.61 -14.53
C ARG A 91 4.03 0.07 -14.85
N LYS A 92 2.91 -0.62 -14.60
CA LYS A 92 1.56 -0.06 -14.79
C LYS A 92 1.22 1.04 -13.80
N HIS A 93 1.62 0.91 -12.54
CA HIS A 93 1.47 1.99 -11.56
C HIS A 93 2.23 3.26 -11.98
N ARG A 94 3.47 3.11 -12.45
CA ARG A 94 4.26 4.23 -12.96
C ARG A 94 3.64 4.84 -14.22
N GLU A 95 3.21 4.02 -15.18
CA GLU A 95 2.50 4.48 -16.39
C GLU A 95 1.24 5.28 -16.03
N ALA A 96 0.50 4.86 -15.00
CA ALA A 96 -0.67 5.60 -14.52
C ALA A 96 -0.30 6.93 -13.83
N LEU A 97 0.74 6.94 -12.98
CA LEU A 97 1.22 8.15 -12.31
C LEU A 97 1.69 9.22 -13.30
N GLU A 98 2.34 8.82 -14.39
CA GLU A 98 2.87 9.71 -15.42
C GLU A 98 1.85 10.02 -16.54
N SER A 99 0.58 9.61 -16.38
CA SER A 99 -0.46 9.84 -17.38
C SER A 99 -0.93 11.30 -17.41
N ASP A 100 -1.48 11.73 -18.55
CA ASP A 100 -2.08 13.07 -18.69
C ASP A 100 -3.16 13.33 -17.64
N TYR A 101 -4.00 12.33 -17.36
CA TYR A 101 -5.04 12.43 -16.33
C TYR A 101 -4.45 12.77 -14.96
N VAL A 102 -3.38 12.10 -14.54
CA VAL A 102 -2.75 12.41 -13.25
C VAL A 102 -2.04 13.76 -13.33
N SER A 103 -1.33 14.05 -14.41
CA SER A 103 -0.62 15.33 -14.58
C SER A 103 -1.57 16.54 -14.49
N GLU A 104 -2.73 16.46 -15.12
CA GLU A 104 -3.76 17.50 -15.09
C GLU A 104 -4.40 17.66 -13.70
N ASN A 105 -4.39 16.64 -12.84
CA ASN A 105 -5.14 16.62 -11.58
C ASN A 105 -4.28 16.55 -10.31
N LEU A 106 -2.98 16.24 -10.40
CA LEU A 106 -2.11 15.97 -9.25
C LEU A 106 -2.02 17.17 -8.29
N HIS A 107 -2.11 18.38 -8.83
CA HIS A 107 -2.11 19.61 -8.04
C HIS A 107 -3.27 19.68 -7.03
N HIS A 108 -4.41 19.04 -7.31
CA HIS A 108 -5.51 18.94 -6.34
C HIS A 108 -5.16 18.08 -5.13
N TRP A 109 -4.38 17.01 -5.31
CA TRP A 109 -3.86 16.20 -4.20
C TRP A 109 -2.78 16.98 -3.42
N ILE A 110 -1.91 17.71 -4.13
CA ILE A 110 -0.92 18.60 -3.48
C ILE A 110 -1.63 19.64 -2.60
N ASP A 111 -2.74 20.21 -3.05
CA ASP A 111 -3.54 21.15 -2.25
C ASP A 111 -4.02 20.57 -0.92
N LEU A 112 -4.36 19.27 -0.89
CA LEU A 112 -4.80 18.55 0.30
C LEU A 112 -3.63 18.29 1.26
N ILE A 113 -2.53 17.75 0.75
CA ILE A 113 -1.42 17.28 1.60
C ILE A 113 -0.49 18.41 2.02
N PHE A 114 -0.21 19.37 1.13
CA PHE A 114 0.80 20.42 1.34
C PHE A 114 0.29 21.84 1.10
N GLY A 115 -0.86 22.00 0.43
CA GLY A 115 -1.40 23.30 0.05
C GLY A 115 -2.48 23.83 0.97
N TYR A 116 -3.34 24.69 0.41
CA TYR A 116 -4.28 25.49 1.19
C TYR A 116 -5.46 24.70 1.79
N LYS A 117 -5.71 23.46 1.32
CA LYS A 117 -6.73 22.56 1.85
C LYS A 117 -6.21 21.68 2.99
N GLN A 118 -4.97 21.85 3.43
CA GLN A 118 -4.43 21.12 4.58
C GLN A 118 -5.07 21.54 5.91
N ARG A 119 -5.51 22.80 6.05
CA ARG A 119 -6.02 23.34 7.33
C ARG A 119 -7.17 24.34 7.16
N GLY A 120 -7.87 24.59 8.27
CA GLY A 120 -8.93 25.59 8.36
C GLY A 120 -10.19 25.22 7.58
N LYS A 121 -11.02 26.21 7.25
CA LYS A 121 -12.32 26.00 6.60
C LYS A 121 -12.23 25.31 5.23
N ALA A 122 -11.10 25.41 4.54
CA ALA A 122 -10.89 24.72 3.27
C ALA A 122 -10.77 23.20 3.48
N ALA A 123 -10.03 22.78 4.51
CA ALA A 123 -9.87 21.38 4.90
C ALA A 123 -11.19 20.74 5.32
N GLU A 124 -11.95 21.43 6.20
CA GLU A 124 -13.29 20.98 6.64
C GLU A 124 -14.23 20.76 5.45
N LYS A 125 -14.23 21.66 4.46
CA LYS A 125 -15.07 21.56 3.26
C LYS A 125 -14.63 20.42 2.33
N SER A 126 -13.35 20.08 2.30
CA SER A 126 -12.82 18.98 1.49
C SER A 126 -12.78 17.63 2.21
N VAL A 127 -13.20 17.58 3.48
CA VAL A 127 -13.12 16.37 4.33
C VAL A 127 -11.67 15.86 4.43
N ASN A 128 -10.75 16.80 4.66
CA ASN A 128 -9.30 16.58 4.85
C ASN A 128 -8.91 17.10 6.24
#